data_AF-X0V823-F1
#
_entry.id   AF-X0V823-F1
#
_cell.length_a   1.000
_cell.length_b   1.000
_cell.length_c   1.000
_cell.angle_alpha   90.00
_cell.angle_beta   90.00
_cell.angle_gamma   90.00
#
_symmetry.space_group_name_H-M   'P 1'
#
loop_
_entity.id
_entity.type
_entity.pdbx_description
1 polymer ?
#
loop_
_entity_poly.entity_id
_entity_poly.type
_entity_poly.pdbx_seq_one_letter_code
_entity_poly.pdbx_strand_id
1 'polypeptide(L)'
;LALGIIGGMTKIHPMARLALKILNVTSANELSQVAAALGLAQNVAALRALATEGIQKGHMTLHSRNIAKLAGVPDDLIEEVAKKLVEDKKIRVDYAKEVLKGIKKPH
;
A
#
# COMPACT_ATOMS: atom_id res chain seq x y z
N LEU A 1 -0.43 -5.16 28.48
CA LEU A 1 -1.77 -4.68 28.03
C LEU A 1 -2.78 -5.13 29.07
N ALA A 2 -3.71 -4.27 29.49
CA ALA A 2 -4.79 -4.66 30.41
C ALA A 2 -5.99 -5.10 29.56
N LEU A 3 -6.06 -6.39 29.23
CA LEU A 3 -7.16 -7.00 28.49
C LEU A 3 -7.92 -7.98 29.38
N GLY A 4 -9.21 -8.18 29.10
CA GLY A 4 -10.07 -9.09 29.86
C GLY A 4 -10.78 -10.06 28.94
N ILE A 5 -10.84 -11.34 29.34
CA ILE A 5 -11.58 -12.39 28.63
C ILE A 5 -12.92 -12.73 29.32
N ILE A 6 -13.19 -12.15 30.49
CA ILE A 6 -14.41 -12.36 31.28
C ILE A 6 -15.01 -11.00 31.64
N GLY A 7 -16.31 -10.83 31.38
CA GLY A 7 -17.09 -9.65 31.80
C GLY A 7 -17.24 -8.55 30.74
N GLY A 8 -18.14 -7.60 30.97
CA GLY A 8 -18.40 -6.48 30.04
C GLY A 8 -18.81 -6.93 28.64
N MET A 9 -18.35 -6.19 27.61
CA MET A 9 -18.72 -6.44 26.21
C MET A 9 -18.20 -7.77 25.66
N THR A 10 -17.13 -8.34 26.22
CA THR A 10 -16.60 -9.65 25.77
C THR A 10 -17.53 -10.80 26.14
N LYS A 11 -18.45 -10.62 27.10
CA LYS A 11 -19.53 -11.56 27.43
C LYS A 11 -20.85 -11.26 26.70
N ILE A 12 -21.15 -9.98 26.48
CA ILE A 12 -22.45 -9.54 25.93
C ILE A 12 -22.47 -9.57 24.41
N HIS A 13 -21.39 -9.14 23.73
CA HIS A 13 -21.38 -9.02 22.28
C HIS A 13 -21.13 -10.39 21.60
N PRO A 14 -22.03 -10.87 20.73
CA PRO A 14 -21.88 -12.18 20.07
C PRO A 14 -20.57 -12.32 19.29
N MET A 15 -20.15 -11.28 18.55
CA MET A 15 -18.89 -11.33 17.79
C MET A 15 -17.65 -11.33 18.68
N ALA A 16 -17.69 -10.69 19.86
CA ALA A 16 -16.53 -10.67 20.76
C ALA A 16 -16.31 -12.07 21.37
N ARG A 17 -17.41 -12.74 21.74
CA ARG A 17 -17.37 -14.14 22.17
C ARG A 17 -16.87 -15.08 21.08
N LEU A 18 -17.34 -14.89 19.84
CA LEU A 18 -16.90 -15.69 18.71
C LEU A 18 -15.40 -15.49 18.44
N ALA A 19 -14.91 -14.25 18.46
CA ALA A 19 -13.50 -13.94 18.28
C ALA A 19 -12.63 -14.60 19.37
N LEU A 20 -13.04 -14.54 20.64
CA LEU A 20 -12.33 -15.23 21.73
C LEU A 20 -12.34 -16.76 21.55
N LYS A 21 -13.44 -17.33 21.06
CA LYS A 21 -13.54 -18.77 20.77
C LYS A 21 -12.62 -19.18 19.60
N ILE A 22 -12.52 -18.35 18.56
CA ILE A 22 -11.60 -18.58 17.43
C ILE A 22 -10.14 -18.49 17.89
N LEU A 23 -9.81 -17.48 18.70
CA LEU A 23 -8.48 -17.30 19.26
C LEU A 23 -8.10 -18.40 20.27
N ASN A 24 -9.11 -19.08 20.85
CA ASN A 24 -8.95 -20.18 21.81
C ASN A 24 -8.01 -19.87 22.99
N VAL A 25 -8.03 -18.62 23.44
CA VAL A 25 -7.22 -18.17 24.59
C VAL A 25 -7.90 -18.54 25.90
N THR A 26 -7.10 -18.97 26.86
CA THR A 26 -7.55 -19.46 28.17
C THR A 26 -7.41 -18.41 29.28
N SER A 27 -6.61 -17.37 29.05
CA SER A 27 -6.38 -16.30 30.04
C SER A 27 -6.28 -14.90 29.41
N ALA A 28 -6.53 -13.88 30.24
CA ALA A 28 -6.31 -12.48 29.89
C ALA A 28 -4.84 -12.16 29.54
N ASN A 29 -3.90 -12.85 30.20
CA ASN A 29 -2.48 -12.73 29.92
C ASN A 29 -2.14 -13.28 28.53
N GLU A 30 -2.71 -14.43 28.16
CA GLU A 30 -2.53 -15.02 26.84
C GLU A 30 -3.07 -14.10 25.74
N LEU A 31 -4.28 -13.55 25.92
CA LEU A 31 -4.83 -12.54 25.00
C LEU A 31 -3.91 -11.31 24.88
N SER A 32 -3.31 -10.87 25.99
CA SER A 32 -2.38 -9.74 26.01
C SER A 32 -1.08 -10.02 25.25
N GLN A 33 -0.58 -11.25 25.34
CA GLN A 33 0.60 -11.70 24.58
C GLN A 33 0.30 -11.77 23.08
N VAL A 34 -0.85 -12.34 22.70
CA VAL A 34 -1.31 -12.38 21.30
C VAL A 34 -1.45 -10.96 20.73
N ALA A 35 -2.06 -10.04 21.48
CA ALA A 35 -2.20 -8.65 21.05
C ALA A 35 -0.84 -7.94 20.89
N ALA A 36 0.11 -8.17 21.81
CA ALA A 36 1.45 -7.62 21.70
C ALA A 36 2.21 -8.18 20.48
N ALA A 37 2.13 -9.49 20.25
CA ALA A 37 2.74 -10.14 19.09
C ALA A 37 2.12 -9.64 17.78
N LEU A 38 0.80 -9.47 17.73
CA LEU A 38 0.11 -8.87 16.58
C LEU A 38 0.61 -7.45 16.31
N GLY A 39 0.72 -6.61 17.35
CA GLY A 39 1.24 -5.25 17.21
C GLY A 39 2.68 -5.21 16.67
N LEU A 40 3.54 -6.12 17.14
CA LEU A 40 4.89 -6.27 16.60
C LEU A 40 4.89 -6.72 15.13
N ALA A 41 4.09 -7.72 14.78
CA ALA A 41 3.95 -8.20 13.41
C ALA A 41 3.44 -7.09 12.48
N GLN A 42 2.46 -6.31 12.92
CA GLN A 42 1.95 -5.14 12.18
C GLN A 42 3.03 -4.07 11.99
N ASN A 43 3.80 -3.76 13.04
CA ASN A 43 4.91 -2.80 12.94
C ASN A 43 5.97 -3.28 11.92
N VAL A 44 6.39 -4.54 12.00
CA VAL A 44 7.35 -5.12 11.05
C VAL A 44 6.80 -5.09 9.63
N ALA A 45 5.54 -5.45 9.43
CA ALA A 45 4.90 -5.41 8.11
C ALA A 45 4.83 -3.98 7.56
N ALA A 46 4.50 -2.99 8.38
CA ALA A 46 4.44 -1.59 7.99
C ALA A 46 5.84 -1.05 7.63
N LEU A 47 6.84 -1.31 8.46
CA LEU A 47 8.23 -0.92 8.17
C LEU A 47 8.75 -1.59 6.91
N ARG A 48 8.47 -2.90 6.73
CA ARG A 48 8.83 -3.61 5.50
C ARG A 48 8.12 -3.01 4.29
N ALA A 49 6.82 -2.72 4.38
CA ALA A 49 6.09 -2.06 3.31
C ALA A 49 6.74 -0.73 2.91
N LEU A 50 7.05 0.13 3.89
CA LEU A 50 7.71 1.43 3.66
C LEU A 50 9.14 1.31 3.12
N ALA A 51 9.91 0.32 3.59
CA ALA A 51 11.30 0.11 3.21
C ALA A 51 11.46 -0.70 1.90
N THR A 52 10.41 -1.40 1.45
CA THR A 52 10.49 -2.19 0.22
C THR A 52 10.35 -1.34 -1.03
N GLU A 53 11.18 -1.64 -2.02
CA GLU A 53 11.11 -1.03 -3.34
C GLU A 53 9.77 -1.29 -4.05
N GLY A 54 9.03 -2.35 -3.70
CA GLY A 54 7.77 -2.69 -4.38
C GLY A 54 6.72 -1.58 -4.30
N ILE A 55 6.54 -0.97 -3.12
CA ILE A 55 5.60 0.15 -2.94
C ILE A 55 6.12 1.39 -3.65
N GLN A 56 7.41 1.67 -3.55
CA GLN A 56 8.03 2.82 -4.22
C GLN A 56 7.94 2.68 -5.75
N LYS A 57 8.21 1.51 -6.32
CA LYS A 57 8.05 1.22 -7.76
C LYS A 57 6.60 1.38 -8.20
N GLY A 58 5.64 0.84 -7.45
CA GLY A 58 4.21 1.03 -7.75
C GLY A 58 3.79 2.50 -7.73
N HIS A 59 4.22 3.26 -6.72
CA HIS A 59 3.95 4.69 -6.61
C HIS A 59 4.61 5.48 -7.75
N MET A 60 5.85 5.15 -8.11
CA MET A 60 6.56 5.80 -9.21
C MET A 60 5.93 5.51 -10.58
N THR A 61 5.44 4.29 -10.82
CA THR A 61 4.68 3.95 -12.03
C THR A 61 3.37 4.73 -12.11
N LEU A 62 2.63 4.85 -11.01
CA LEU A 62 1.42 5.66 -10.98
C LEU A 62 1.75 7.15 -11.18
N HIS A 63 2.81 7.63 -10.54
CA HIS A 63 3.25 9.01 -10.63
C HIS A 63 3.69 9.37 -12.05
N SER A 64 4.47 8.54 -12.73
CA SER A 64 4.89 8.79 -14.13
C SER A 64 3.70 8.82 -15.08
N ARG A 65 2.72 7.91 -14.91
CA ARG A 65 1.46 7.94 -15.66
C ARG A 65 0.67 9.22 -15.41
N ASN A 66 0.60 9.70 -14.16
CA ASN A 66 -0.07 10.95 -13.83
C ASN A 66 0.64 12.17 -14.45
N ILE A 67 1.97 12.19 -14.47
CA ILE A 67 2.74 13.24 -15.13
C ILE A 67 2.52 13.23 -16.65
N ALA A 68 2.47 12.04 -17.28
CA ALA A 68 2.13 11.92 -18.69
C ALA A 68 0.72 12.47 -18.99
N LYS A 69 -0.28 12.14 -18.14
CA LYS A 69 -1.63 12.71 -18.25
C LYS A 69 -1.66 14.23 -18.13
N LEU A 70 -0.98 14.78 -17.11
CA LEU A 70 -0.88 16.23 -16.91
C LEU A 70 -0.18 16.95 -18.07
N ALA A 71 0.73 16.26 -18.77
CA ALA A 71 1.38 16.77 -19.96
C ALA A 71 0.48 16.78 -21.22
N GLY A 72 -0.72 16.21 -21.14
CA GLY A 72 -1.66 16.08 -22.26
C GLY A 72 -1.33 14.93 -23.20
N VAL A 73 -0.64 13.90 -22.72
CA VAL A 73 -0.35 12.69 -23.51
C VAL A 73 -1.66 11.93 -23.78
N PRO A 74 -1.96 11.56 -25.05
CA PRO A 74 -3.10 10.71 -25.39
C PRO A 74 -3.07 9.37 -24.66
N ASP A 75 -4.24 8.84 -24.28
CA ASP A 75 -4.34 7.64 -23.44
C ASP A 75 -3.64 6.40 -24.03
N ASP A 76 -3.59 6.29 -25.35
CA ASP A 76 -2.91 5.23 -26.11
C ASP A 76 -1.37 5.28 -25.97
N LEU A 77 -0.81 6.47 -25.72
CA LEU A 77 0.65 6.70 -25.59
C LEU A 77 1.12 6.87 -24.14
N ILE A 78 0.20 6.93 -23.17
CA ILE A 78 0.55 7.15 -21.75
C ILE A 78 1.56 6.11 -21.27
N GLU A 79 1.35 4.84 -21.61
CA GLU A 79 2.21 3.76 -21.10
C GLU A 79 3.63 3.85 -21.68
N GLU A 80 3.75 4.17 -22.96
CA GLU A 80 5.04 4.34 -23.63
C GLU A 80 5.80 5.55 -23.09
N VAL A 81 5.13 6.70 -22.96
CA VAL A 81 5.72 7.90 -22.39
C VAL A 81 6.11 7.66 -20.93
N ALA A 82 5.21 7.10 -20.10
CA ALA A 82 5.46 6.85 -18.69
C ALA A 82 6.65 5.91 -18.45
N LYS A 83 6.82 4.88 -19.28
CA LYS A 83 8.01 4.01 -19.25
C LYS A 83 9.29 4.80 -19.52
N LYS A 84 9.29 5.61 -20.58
CA LYS A 84 10.45 6.43 -20.95
C LYS A 84 10.83 7.44 -19.86
N LEU A 85 9.84 8.07 -19.22
CA LEU A 85 10.07 8.96 -18.06
C LEU A 85 10.79 8.25 -16.90
N VAL A 86 10.43 6.99 -16.64
CA VAL A 86 11.01 6.18 -15.57
C VAL A 86 12.41 5.69 -15.95
N GLU A 87 12.60 5.20 -17.18
CA GLU A 87 13.90 4.75 -17.72
C GLU A 87 14.93 5.89 -17.69
N ASP A 88 14.53 7.07 -18.15
CA ASP A 88 15.39 8.26 -18.21
C ASP A 88 15.54 8.96 -16.85
N LYS A 89 14.87 8.46 -15.79
CA LYS A 89 14.81 9.04 -14.43
C LYS A 89 14.41 10.52 -14.42
N LYS A 90 13.58 10.95 -15.39
CA LYS A 90 13.14 12.33 -15.59
C LYS A 90 11.62 12.37 -15.56
N ILE A 91 11.03 12.53 -14.40
CA ILE A 91 9.57 12.53 -14.23
C ILE A 91 9.09 13.97 -14.05
N ARG A 92 8.92 14.68 -15.18
CA ARG A 92 8.48 16.08 -15.22
C ARG A 92 7.68 16.37 -16.48
N VAL A 93 6.75 17.32 -16.39
CA VAL A 93 5.73 17.60 -17.42
C VAL A 93 6.33 18.11 -18.73
N ASP A 94 7.34 18.99 -18.65
CA ASP A 94 8.12 19.48 -19.78
C ASP A 94 8.81 18.34 -20.53
N TYR A 95 9.46 17.42 -19.81
CA TYR A 95 10.10 16.26 -20.42
C TYR A 95 9.10 15.28 -21.04
N ALA A 96 7.95 15.06 -20.42
CA ALA A 96 6.88 14.26 -21.00
C ALA A 96 6.38 14.81 -22.35
N LYS A 97 6.32 16.15 -22.50
CA LYS A 97 6.01 16.80 -23.78
C LYS A 97 7.13 16.62 -24.81
N GLU A 98 8.39 16.65 -24.39
CA GLU A 98 9.54 16.35 -25.27
C GLU A 98 9.50 14.91 -25.78
N VAL A 99 9.25 13.95 -24.88
CA VAL A 99 9.11 12.53 -25.23
C VAL A 99 7.96 12.34 -26.21
N LEU A 100 6.80 12.94 -25.96
CA LEU A 100 5.65 12.86 -26.86
C LEU A 100 5.96 13.40 -28.27
N LYS A 101 6.72 14.50 -28.39
CA LYS A 101 7.15 15.03 -29.70
C LYS A 101 8.13 14.10 -30.43
N GLY A 102 8.94 13.35 -29.68
CA GLY A 102 9.87 12.36 -30.22
C GLY A 102 9.19 11.07 -30.69
N ILE A 103 8.05 10.72 -30.11
CA ILE A 103 7.17 9.62 -30.57
C ILE A 103 6.40 10.13 -31.79
N LYS A 104 7.03 10.10 -32.96
CA LYS A 104 6.33 10.37 -34.23
C LYS A 104 5.23 9.32 -34.39
N LYS A 105 3.98 9.77 -34.54
CA LYS A 105 2.89 8.90 -35.01
C LYS A 105 3.34 8.17 -36.28
N PRO A 106 3.23 6.84 -36.38
CA PRO A 106 3.21 6.21 -37.69
C PRO A 106 2.05 6.85 -38.46
N HIS A 107 2.36 7.30 -39.69
CA HIS A 107 1.42 7.93 -40.61
C HIS A 107 0.19 7.06 -40.88
#